data_AF-A0A172Z5R0-F1
#
_entry.id   AF-A0A172Z5R0-F1
#
_cell.length_a   1.000
_cell.length_b   1.000
_cell.length_c   1.000
_cell.angle_alpha   90.00
_cell.angle_beta   90.00
_cell.angle_gamma   90.00
#
_symmetry.space_group_name_H-M   'P 1'
#
loop_
_entity.id
_entity.type
_entity.pdbx_description
1 polymer ?
#
loop_
_entity_poly.entity_id
_entity_poly.type
_entity_poly.pdbx_seq_one_letter_code
_entity_poly.pdbx_strand_id
1 'polypeptide(L)'
;MPSRYLLDLPSATSLVTSEPSIAVVFTHHNLQLHALLLENQAWFCARDLGRLMGWYLDERTTRKLDEDQRRTLNLLFHGQPEQMLMISESGAYALLVYHYTPGNRLLRSWLTHEVVPTLRDERQPRTMERPLLSMLDWPEMSLNLLHWQDEGWIRLRDMPYLLVNRTYRRESAKTAWWRKLIQLFRMTQRLYQIRRQPNPTDS
;
A
#
# COMPACT_ATOMS: atom_id res chain seq x y z
N MET A 1 -0.72 -42.23 45.62
CA MET A 1 -1.78 -42.39 44.60
C MET A 1 -3.08 -41.78 45.14
N PRO A 2 -3.88 -41.01 44.38
CA PRO A 2 -3.56 -40.26 43.16
C PRO A 2 -4.16 -38.83 43.09
N SER A 3 -3.84 -38.16 41.98
CA SER A 3 -4.65 -37.14 41.27
C SER A 3 -4.84 -35.75 41.86
N ARG A 4 -3.84 -34.88 41.63
CA ARG A 4 -4.10 -33.47 41.32
C ARG A 4 -4.44 -33.37 39.84
N TYR A 5 -5.69 -33.05 39.54
CA TYR A 5 -6.17 -32.79 38.18
C TYR A 5 -5.43 -31.59 37.59
N LEU A 6 -4.49 -31.92 36.70
CA LEU A 6 -3.91 -31.02 35.72
C LEU A 6 -4.98 -30.86 34.63
N LEU A 7 -5.71 -29.76 34.66
CA LEU A 7 -6.52 -29.34 33.52
C LEU A 7 -5.53 -28.81 32.47
N ASP A 8 -5.13 -29.70 31.56
CA ASP A 8 -4.51 -29.33 30.30
C ASP A 8 -5.52 -28.48 29.52
N LEU A 9 -5.36 -27.17 29.61
CA LEU A 9 -5.93 -26.25 28.64
C LEU A 9 -5.19 -26.49 27.32
N PRO A 10 -5.90 -26.83 26.22
CA PRO A 10 -5.23 -26.96 24.94
C PRO A 10 -4.62 -25.60 24.60
N SER A 11 -3.31 -25.62 24.34
CA SER A 11 -2.60 -24.49 23.75
C SER A 11 -3.36 -24.10 22.49
N ALA A 12 -4.08 -22.98 22.57
CA ALA A 12 -4.68 -22.37 21.41
C ALA A 12 -3.52 -21.87 20.54
N THR A 13 -3.02 -22.76 19.68
CA THR A 13 -2.24 -22.39 18.51
C THR A 13 -3.11 -21.39 17.77
N SER A 14 -2.76 -20.10 17.90
CA SER A 14 -3.38 -19.05 17.13
C SER A 14 -3.22 -19.43 15.66
N LEU A 15 -4.28 -19.93 15.05
CA LEU A 15 -4.41 -19.96 13.61
C LEU A 15 -4.44 -18.50 13.19
N VAL A 16 -3.25 -17.94 12.95
CA VAL A 16 -3.10 -16.71 12.18
C VAL A 16 -3.47 -17.11 10.76
N THR A 17 -4.77 -17.24 10.51
CA THR A 17 -5.29 -17.37 9.15
C THR A 17 -5.00 -16.02 8.52
N SER A 18 -3.88 -15.93 7.81
CA SER A 18 -3.54 -14.75 7.03
C SER A 18 -4.71 -14.48 6.09
N GLU A 19 -5.39 -13.35 6.29
CA GLU A 19 -6.49 -12.90 5.44
C GLU A 19 -6.09 -13.06 3.96
N PRO A 20 -6.95 -13.66 3.14
CA PRO A 20 -6.60 -13.95 1.77
C PRO A 20 -6.44 -12.63 1.02
N SER A 21 -5.31 -12.47 0.33
CA SER A 21 -4.97 -11.21 -0.31
C SER A 21 -5.74 -11.05 -1.61
N ILE A 22 -6.17 -9.82 -1.90
CA ILE A 22 -6.88 -9.49 -3.15
C ILE A 22 -5.84 -9.10 -4.20
N ALA A 23 -5.84 -9.81 -5.33
CA ALA A 23 -4.96 -9.52 -6.46
C ALA A 23 -5.63 -8.55 -7.45
N VAL A 24 -4.81 -7.71 -8.08
CA VAL A 24 -5.19 -6.85 -9.21
C VAL A 24 -5.11 -7.70 -10.49
N VAL A 25 -6.09 -7.56 -11.37
CA VAL A 25 -6.18 -8.37 -12.60
C VAL A 25 -5.86 -7.53 -13.81
N PHE A 26 -4.81 -7.91 -14.53
CA PHE A 26 -4.42 -7.32 -15.80
C PHE A 26 -4.84 -8.22 -16.95
N THR A 27 -5.21 -7.66 -18.09
CA THR A 27 -5.62 -8.44 -19.28
C THR A 27 -4.71 -8.14 -20.46
N HIS A 28 -4.20 -9.20 -21.10
CA HIS A 28 -3.36 -9.12 -22.29
C HIS A 28 -3.74 -10.24 -23.26
N HIS A 29 -4.17 -9.89 -24.48
CA HIS A 29 -4.57 -10.85 -25.52
C HIS A 29 -5.59 -11.90 -25.03
N ASN A 30 -6.63 -11.45 -24.31
CA ASN A 30 -7.68 -12.28 -23.68
C ASN A 30 -7.20 -13.23 -22.57
N LEU A 31 -5.93 -13.12 -22.16
CA LEU A 31 -5.41 -13.83 -21.00
C LEU A 31 -5.31 -12.86 -19.82
N GLN A 32 -5.64 -13.37 -18.63
CA GLN A 32 -5.59 -12.61 -17.39
C GLN A 32 -4.28 -12.89 -16.66
N LEU A 33 -3.77 -11.88 -15.98
CA LEU A 33 -2.64 -11.94 -15.07
C LEU A 33 -3.05 -11.38 -13.73
N HIS A 34 -3.13 -12.24 -12.72
CA HIS A 34 -3.29 -11.81 -11.34
C HIS A 34 -1.94 -11.37 -10.79
N ALA A 35 -1.89 -10.13 -10.29
CA ALA A 35 -0.70 -9.53 -9.74
C ALA A 35 -0.99 -8.88 -8.38
N LEU A 36 0.02 -8.81 -7.54
CA LEU A 36 -0.10 -8.29 -6.19
C LEU A 36 1.17 -7.52 -5.79
N LEU A 37 1.00 -6.38 -5.13
CA LEU A 37 2.11 -5.62 -4.59
C LEU A 37 2.29 -5.90 -3.09
N LEU A 38 3.28 -6.71 -2.76
CA LEU A 38 3.62 -7.07 -1.38
C LEU A 38 4.99 -6.50 -1.04
N GLU A 39 5.12 -5.82 0.10
CA GLU A 39 6.42 -5.32 0.58
C GLU A 39 7.18 -4.48 -0.46
N ASN A 40 6.45 -3.68 -1.27
CA ASN A 40 6.98 -2.86 -2.37
C ASN A 40 7.60 -3.65 -3.54
N GLN A 41 7.33 -4.95 -3.61
CA GLN A 41 7.73 -5.85 -4.69
C GLN A 41 6.48 -6.37 -5.42
N ALA A 42 6.53 -6.40 -6.75
CA ALA A 42 5.47 -6.96 -7.56
C ALA A 42 5.57 -8.49 -7.58
N TRP A 43 4.43 -9.15 -7.43
CA TRP A 43 4.27 -10.60 -7.45
C TRP A 43 3.22 -10.98 -8.49
N PHE A 44 3.50 -12.03 -9.26
CA PHE A 44 2.68 -12.48 -10.37
C PHE A 44 2.26 -13.93 -10.19
N CYS A 45 1.01 -14.24 -10.48
CA CYS A 45 0.50 -15.60 -10.47
C CYS A 45 1.25 -16.48 -11.48
N ALA A 46 1.90 -17.55 -11.02
CA ALA A 46 2.71 -18.43 -11.85
C ALA A 46 1.87 -19.11 -12.95
N ARG A 47 0.64 -19.54 -12.62
CA ARG A 47 -0.26 -20.18 -13.58
C ARG A 47 -0.61 -19.27 -14.74
N ASP A 48 -0.91 -18.01 -14.43
CA ASP A 48 -1.28 -17.00 -15.42
C ASP A 48 -0.08 -16.58 -16.27
N LEU A 49 1.07 -16.37 -15.63
CA LEU A 49 2.32 -16.05 -16.31
C LEU A 49 2.71 -17.15 -17.29
N GLY A 50 2.58 -18.43 -16.90
CA GLY A 50 2.81 -19.55 -17.80
C GLY A 50 1.89 -19.53 -19.03
N ARG A 51 0.58 -19.31 -18.82
CA ARG A 51 -0.38 -19.17 -19.93
C ARG A 51 0.01 -18.06 -20.91
N LEU A 52 0.46 -16.91 -20.39
CA LEU A 52 0.95 -15.80 -21.21
C LEU A 52 2.25 -16.14 -21.96
N MET A 53 3.13 -16.94 -21.36
CA MET A 53 4.34 -17.45 -22.01
C MET A 53 4.06 -18.59 -23.01
N GLY A 54 2.85 -19.12 -23.04
CA GLY A 54 2.42 -20.21 -23.92
C GLY A 54 2.70 -21.63 -23.40
N TRP A 55 3.07 -21.80 -22.13
CA TRP A 55 3.32 -23.12 -21.53
C TRP A 55 3.13 -23.13 -20.01
N TYR A 56 2.86 -24.28 -19.42
CA TYR A 56 2.62 -24.39 -17.98
C TYR A 56 3.93 -24.33 -17.21
N LEU A 57 4.06 -23.36 -16.28
CA LEU A 57 5.18 -23.30 -15.34
C LEU A 57 5.02 -24.42 -14.31
N ASP A 58 5.72 -25.51 -14.56
CA ASP A 58 5.79 -26.68 -13.70
C ASP A 58 6.70 -26.46 -12.49
N GLU A 59 6.52 -27.29 -11.46
CA GLU A 59 7.27 -27.18 -10.20
C GLU A 59 8.79 -27.29 -10.43
N ARG A 60 9.21 -28.05 -11.44
CA ARG A 60 10.62 -28.19 -11.80
C ARG A 60 11.21 -26.88 -12.33
N THR A 61 10.46 -26.13 -13.13
CA THR A 61 10.90 -24.83 -13.64
C THR A 61 10.95 -23.81 -12.51
N THR A 62 9.93 -23.77 -11.66
CA THR A 62 9.88 -22.80 -10.56
C THR A 62 10.87 -23.11 -9.43
N ARG A 63 11.34 -24.37 -9.31
CA ARG A 63 12.48 -24.74 -8.44
C ARG A 63 13.84 -24.23 -8.91
N LYS A 64 13.97 -23.76 -10.16
CA LYS A 64 15.19 -23.10 -10.64
C LYS A 64 15.28 -21.64 -10.21
N LEU A 65 14.17 -21.07 -9.73
CA LEU A 65 14.14 -19.74 -9.18
C LEU A 65 14.66 -19.77 -7.74
N ASP A 66 15.27 -18.67 -7.34
CA ASP A 66 15.73 -18.49 -5.97
C ASP A 66 14.53 -18.41 -4.99
N GLU A 67 14.77 -18.66 -3.71
CA GLU A 67 13.70 -18.74 -2.71
C GLU A 67 12.96 -17.41 -2.52
N ASP A 68 13.63 -16.27 -2.77
CA ASP A 68 13.03 -14.93 -2.76
C ASP A 68 12.21 -14.62 -4.02
N GLN A 69 12.35 -15.42 -5.08
CA GLN A 69 11.67 -15.24 -6.36
C GLN A 69 10.35 -15.99 -6.45
N ARG A 70 10.04 -16.85 -5.47
CA ARG A 70 8.83 -17.66 -5.42
C ARG A 70 8.21 -17.60 -4.04
N ARG A 71 6.88 -17.50 -3.97
CA ARG A 71 6.16 -17.50 -2.70
C ARG A 71 4.77 -18.06 -2.89
N THR A 72 4.33 -18.96 -2.01
CA THR A 72 2.94 -19.41 -2.00
C THR A 72 2.12 -18.43 -1.15
N LEU A 73 1.08 -17.85 -1.74
CA LEU A 73 0.18 -16.90 -1.08
C LEU A 73 -1.27 -17.40 -1.16
N ASN A 74 -2.06 -17.14 -0.12
CA ASN A 74 -3.51 -17.32 -0.18
C ASN A 74 -4.12 -16.10 -0.88
N LEU A 75 -4.68 -16.30 -2.07
CA LEU A 75 -5.32 -15.25 -2.86
C LEU A 75 -6.82 -15.48 -2.93
N LEU A 76 -7.60 -14.40 -2.91
CA LEU A 76 -9.02 -14.46 -3.27
C LEU A 76 -9.15 -14.59 -4.78
N PHE A 77 -9.39 -15.80 -5.25
CA PHE A 77 -9.59 -16.13 -6.66
C PHE A 77 -11.07 -16.47 -6.90
N HIS A 78 -11.75 -15.71 -7.75
CA HIS A 78 -13.20 -15.86 -8.01
C HIS A 78 -14.08 -15.93 -6.74
N GLY A 79 -13.69 -15.20 -5.68
CA GLY A 79 -14.40 -15.17 -4.40
C GLY A 79 -14.11 -16.34 -3.46
N GLN A 80 -13.18 -17.23 -3.80
CA GLN A 80 -12.70 -18.30 -2.93
C GLN A 80 -11.21 -18.12 -2.61
N PRO A 81 -10.77 -18.37 -1.37
CA PRO A 81 -9.35 -18.34 -1.02
C PRO A 81 -8.66 -19.58 -1.61
N GLU A 82 -7.71 -19.37 -2.50
CA GLU A 82 -6.89 -20.43 -3.11
C GLU A 82 -5.41 -20.20 -2.80
N GLN A 83 -4.67 -21.29 -2.52
CA GLN A 83 -3.22 -21.23 -2.42
C GLN A 83 -2.63 -21.13 -3.82
N MET A 84 -1.91 -20.04 -4.10
CA MET A 84 -1.33 -19.79 -5.41
C MET A 84 0.17 -19.58 -5.32
N LEU A 85 0.90 -20.21 -6.24
CA LEU A 85 2.31 -19.93 -6.42
C LEU A 85 2.47 -18.58 -7.13
N MET A 86 3.17 -17.67 -6.46
CA MET A 86 3.49 -16.34 -6.95
C MET A 86 4.97 -16.27 -7.28
N ILE A 87 5.28 -15.55 -8.35
CA ILE A 87 6.63 -15.31 -8.85
C ILE A 87 6.91 -13.82 -8.70
N SER A 88 8.05 -13.48 -8.12
CA SER A 88 8.43 -12.09 -7.92
C SER A 88 8.80 -11.40 -9.25
N GLU A 89 8.83 -10.08 -9.26
CA GLU A 89 9.23 -9.28 -10.43
C GLU A 89 10.56 -9.77 -11.04
N SER A 90 11.56 -9.98 -10.20
CA SER A 90 12.88 -10.48 -10.63
C SER A 90 12.82 -11.89 -11.22
N GLY A 91 12.06 -12.81 -10.62
CA GLY A 91 11.88 -14.17 -11.12
C GLY A 91 11.14 -14.21 -12.45
N ALA A 92 10.12 -13.36 -12.62
CA ALA A 92 9.38 -13.25 -13.87
C ALA A 92 10.29 -12.78 -15.01
N TYR A 93 11.11 -11.75 -14.77
CA TYR A 93 12.09 -11.31 -15.77
C TYR A 93 13.16 -12.37 -16.06
N ALA A 94 13.63 -13.10 -15.05
CA ALA A 94 14.57 -14.19 -15.24
C ALA A 94 13.97 -15.26 -16.17
N LEU A 95 12.73 -15.71 -15.94
CA LEU A 95 12.04 -16.67 -16.81
C LEU A 95 11.90 -16.18 -18.25
N LEU A 96 11.52 -14.92 -18.45
CA LEU A 96 11.35 -14.33 -19.78
C LEU A 96 12.67 -14.20 -20.54
N VAL A 97 13.78 -13.99 -19.83
CA VAL A 97 15.13 -13.96 -20.40
C VAL A 97 15.62 -15.38 -20.72
N TYR A 98 15.43 -16.33 -19.81
CA TYR A 98 15.82 -17.73 -20.04
C TYR A 98 15.05 -18.36 -21.20
N HIS A 99 13.77 -18.03 -21.35
CA HIS A 99 12.91 -18.53 -22.43
C HIS A 99 12.69 -17.46 -23.49
N TYR A 100 13.76 -17.07 -24.18
CA TYR A 100 13.68 -15.98 -25.15
C TYR A 100 12.86 -16.36 -26.40
N THR A 101 11.69 -15.74 -26.56
CA THR A 101 10.81 -15.85 -27.74
C THR A 101 10.24 -14.47 -28.09
N PRO A 102 9.77 -14.22 -29.33
CA PRO A 102 9.16 -12.93 -29.67
C PRO A 102 7.93 -12.62 -28.81
N GLY A 103 7.14 -13.63 -28.45
CA GLY A 103 6.03 -13.50 -27.50
C GLY A 103 6.49 -13.06 -26.11
N ASN A 104 7.54 -13.70 -25.57
CA ASN A 104 8.10 -13.34 -24.27
C ASN A 104 8.77 -11.97 -24.25
N ARG A 105 9.30 -11.50 -25.39
CA ARG A 105 9.81 -10.13 -25.54
C ARG A 105 8.70 -9.09 -25.41
N LEU A 106 7.54 -9.34 -26.02
CA LEU A 106 6.37 -8.47 -25.91
C LEU A 106 5.78 -8.53 -24.50
N LEU A 107 5.67 -9.73 -23.92
CA LEU A 107 5.23 -9.92 -22.55
C LEU A 107 6.13 -9.19 -21.55
N ARG A 108 7.46 -9.25 -21.73
CA ARG A 108 8.41 -8.48 -20.94
C ARG A 108 8.14 -6.98 -21.05
N SER A 109 7.97 -6.47 -22.28
CA SER A 109 7.67 -5.05 -22.51
C SER A 109 6.38 -4.64 -21.82
N TRP A 110 5.34 -5.46 -21.90
CA TRP A 110 4.05 -5.22 -21.26
C TRP A 110 4.17 -5.20 -19.72
N LEU A 111 4.89 -6.17 -19.14
CA LEU A 111 5.14 -6.18 -17.70
C LEU A 111 5.88 -4.92 -17.23
N THR A 112 6.93 -4.52 -17.95
CA THR A 112 7.78 -3.40 -17.56
C THR A 112 7.09 -2.04 -17.69
N HIS A 113 6.32 -1.82 -18.75
CA HIS A 113 5.80 -0.49 -19.06
C HIS A 113 4.35 -0.28 -18.63
N GLU A 114 3.57 -1.36 -18.48
CA GLU A 114 2.16 -1.27 -18.13
C GLU A 114 1.89 -1.87 -16.75
N VAL A 115 2.19 -3.16 -16.56
CA VAL A 115 1.75 -3.88 -15.35
C VAL A 115 2.45 -3.39 -14.09
N VAL A 116 3.79 -3.42 -14.05
CA VAL A 116 4.55 -3.04 -12.84
C VAL A 116 4.32 -1.58 -12.46
N PRO A 117 4.36 -0.60 -13.38
CA PRO A 117 4.06 0.79 -13.04
C PRO A 117 2.64 0.98 -12.52
N THR A 118 1.63 0.39 -13.19
CA THR A 118 0.23 0.51 -12.76
C THR A 118 0.02 -0.10 -11.38
N LEU A 119 0.62 -1.27 -11.13
CA LEU A 119 0.52 -1.93 -9.83
C LEU A 119 1.15 -1.11 -8.70
N ARG A 120 2.26 -0.41 -8.96
CA ARG A 120 2.90 0.51 -8.01
C ARG A 120 2.07 1.77 -7.78
N ASP A 121 1.53 2.35 -8.86
CA ASP A 121 0.65 3.52 -8.81
C ASP A 121 -0.65 3.26 -8.03
N GLU A 122 -1.22 2.07 -8.10
CA GLU A 122 -2.46 1.75 -7.36
C GLU A 122 -2.28 1.77 -5.84
N ARG A 123 -1.06 1.49 -5.34
CA ARG A 123 -0.76 1.58 -3.92
C ARG A 123 -0.52 3.01 -3.46
N GLN A 124 -0.05 3.88 -4.34
CA GLN A 124 0.10 5.30 -4.07
C GLN A 124 -1.25 5.99 -4.32
N PRO A 125 -1.99 6.44 -3.30
CA PRO A 125 -3.10 7.33 -3.57
C PRO A 125 -2.50 8.54 -4.30
N ARG A 126 -2.96 8.84 -5.53
CA ARG A 126 -2.45 9.96 -6.36
C ARG A 126 -2.46 11.32 -5.65
N THR A 127 -3.14 11.40 -4.52
CA THR A 127 -3.19 12.55 -3.62
C THR A 127 -1.91 12.75 -2.79
N MET A 128 -1.12 11.72 -2.52
CA MET A 128 -0.04 11.77 -1.50
C MET A 128 1.33 12.20 -2.02
N GLU A 129 1.55 12.15 -3.33
CA GLU A 129 2.83 12.56 -3.95
C GLU A 129 2.77 13.90 -4.66
N ARG A 130 1.59 14.52 -4.75
CA ARG A 130 1.48 15.87 -5.28
C ARG A 130 1.70 16.87 -4.15
N PRO A 131 2.75 17.72 -4.23
CA PRO A 131 2.89 18.82 -3.30
C PRO A 131 1.65 19.72 -3.40
N LEU A 132 0.79 19.69 -2.39
CA LEU A 132 -0.37 20.57 -2.35
C LEU A 132 0.00 21.81 -1.55
N LEU A 133 -0.03 22.97 -2.20
CA LEU A 133 0.08 24.24 -1.51
C LEU A 133 -1.29 24.62 -0.94
N SER A 134 -1.38 24.71 0.37
CA SER A 134 -2.51 25.28 1.09
C SER A 134 -2.10 26.55 1.82
N MET A 135 -3.08 27.33 2.23
CA MET A 135 -2.88 28.52 3.05
C MET A 135 -3.50 28.25 4.41
N LEU A 136 -2.72 28.50 5.46
CA LEU A 136 -3.15 28.37 6.83
C LEU A 136 -3.45 29.77 7.37
N ASP A 137 -4.73 30.07 7.56
CA ASP A 137 -5.22 31.38 8.01
C ASP A 137 -5.49 31.39 9.52
N TRP A 138 -4.93 32.40 10.19
CA TRP A 138 -5.11 32.70 11.61
C TRP A 138 -5.58 34.15 11.72
N PRO A 139 -6.19 34.56 12.86
CA PRO A 139 -6.77 35.90 13.02
C PRO A 139 -5.82 37.07 12.68
N GLU A 140 -4.50 36.86 12.78
CA GLU A 140 -3.49 37.90 12.59
C GLU A 140 -2.36 37.48 11.61
N MET A 141 -2.44 36.29 10.97
CA MET A 141 -1.38 35.79 10.09
C MET A 141 -1.88 34.73 9.11
N SER A 142 -1.40 34.77 7.86
CA SER A 142 -1.56 33.69 6.88
C SER A 142 -0.20 33.09 6.52
N LEU A 143 -0.13 31.76 6.43
CA LEU A 143 1.10 31.04 6.10
C LEU A 143 0.90 30.07 4.95
N ASN A 144 1.89 29.98 4.08
CA ASN A 144 1.95 28.95 3.05
C ASN A 144 2.33 27.62 3.69
N LEU A 145 1.48 26.60 3.51
CA LEU A 145 1.70 25.26 4.01
C LEU A 145 1.76 24.29 2.82
N LEU A 146 2.87 23.57 2.72
CA LEU A 146 3.08 22.55 1.70
C LEU A 146 2.72 21.19 2.30
N HIS A 147 1.70 20.52 1.77
CA HIS A 147 1.42 19.15 2.15
C HIS A 147 2.27 18.21 1.29
N TRP A 148 3.06 17.36 1.96
CA TRP A 148 3.89 16.34 1.33
C TRP A 148 3.93 15.10 2.22
N GLN A 149 3.58 13.93 1.68
CA GLN A 149 3.54 12.66 2.42
C GLN A 149 2.72 12.72 3.73
N ASP A 150 1.52 13.33 3.68
CA ASP A 150 0.64 13.57 4.84
C ASP A 150 1.22 14.47 5.94
N GLU A 151 2.36 15.11 5.70
CA GLU A 151 2.96 16.08 6.61
C GLU A 151 2.81 17.51 6.08
N GLY A 152 2.59 18.46 7.00
CA GLY A 152 2.55 19.88 6.70
C GLY A 152 3.93 20.52 6.84
N TRP A 153 4.48 20.99 5.73
CA TRP A 153 5.77 21.65 5.66
C TRP A 153 5.58 23.17 5.58
N ILE A 154 6.28 23.90 6.45
CA ILE A 154 6.30 25.36 6.46
C ILE A 154 7.70 25.79 6.03
N ARG A 155 7.82 26.89 5.28
CA ARG A 155 9.12 27.43 4.91
C ARG A 155 9.88 27.83 6.17
N LEU A 156 11.15 27.41 6.28
CA LEU A 156 11.99 27.73 7.45
C LEU A 156 12.08 29.25 7.70
N ARG A 157 12.08 30.06 6.64
CA ARG A 157 12.10 31.53 6.72
C ARG A 157 10.87 32.12 7.44
N ASP A 158 9.75 31.40 7.45
CA ASP A 158 8.49 31.84 8.05
C ASP A 158 8.41 31.40 9.54
N MET A 159 9.36 30.58 10.01
CA MET A 159 9.46 30.08 11.39
C MET A 159 9.69 31.17 12.46
N PRO A 160 10.48 32.25 12.23
CA PRO A 160 10.60 33.33 13.19
C PRO A 160 9.25 33.96 13.53
N TYR A 161 8.34 34.14 12.56
CA TYR A 161 7.02 34.72 12.81
C TYR A 161 6.13 33.81 13.68
N LEU A 162 6.28 32.48 13.58
CA LEU A 162 5.61 31.52 14.45
C LEU A 162 6.11 31.55 15.90
N LEU A 163 7.40 31.83 16.10
CA LEU A 163 8.01 31.90 17.42
C LEU A 163 7.88 33.28 18.07
N VAL A 164 7.98 34.35 17.28
CA VAL A 164 7.97 35.74 17.76
C VAL A 164 6.61 36.10 18.38
N ASN A 165 5.49 35.67 17.77
CA ASN A 165 4.15 35.89 18.37
C ASN A 165 3.89 35.08 19.65
N ARG A 166 4.70 34.07 19.98
CA ARG A 166 4.65 33.40 21.30
C ARG A 166 5.47 34.12 22.36
N THR A 167 6.50 34.85 21.97
CA THR A 167 7.44 35.46 22.93
C THR A 167 6.96 36.80 23.49
N TYR A 168 5.99 37.46 22.85
CA TYR A 168 5.38 38.67 23.42
C TYR A 168 4.24 38.39 24.42
N ARG A 169 3.62 37.21 24.36
CA ARG A 169 2.64 36.77 25.36
C ARG A 169 3.14 35.52 26.06
N ARG A 170 3.99 35.71 27.08
CA ARG A 170 3.86 35.12 28.44
C ARG A 170 5.19 35.09 29.18
N GLU A 171 5.38 36.01 30.13
CA GLU A 171 5.95 35.61 31.42
C GLU A 171 5.03 34.54 32.05
N SER A 172 5.64 33.53 32.68
CA SER A 172 5.01 32.42 33.43
C SER A 172 4.85 31.08 32.67
N ALA A 173 5.98 30.39 32.60
CA ALA A 173 6.23 29.06 33.15
C ALA A 173 5.30 27.85 32.81
N LYS A 174 5.97 26.82 32.28
CA LYS A 174 5.77 25.37 32.52
C LYS A 174 4.43 24.78 32.06
N THR A 175 4.38 24.31 30.82
CA THR A 175 4.34 22.87 30.47
C THR A 175 4.25 22.74 28.94
N ALA A 176 5.10 21.87 28.40
CA ALA A 176 5.31 21.56 26.99
C ALA A 176 4.08 20.96 26.27
N TRP A 177 3.07 21.80 26.02
CA TRP A 177 1.84 21.41 25.32
C TRP A 177 2.06 20.90 23.88
N TRP A 178 3.18 21.28 23.23
CA TRP A 178 3.58 20.74 21.92
C TRP A 178 3.89 19.23 21.94
N ARG A 179 4.15 18.63 23.11
CA ARG A 179 4.30 17.17 23.25
C ARG A 179 2.95 16.46 23.21
N LYS A 180 1.84 17.13 23.56
CA LYS A 180 0.47 16.61 23.40
C LYS A 180 -0.01 16.71 21.95
N LEU A 181 0.46 17.70 21.19
CA LEU A 181 0.10 17.85 19.78
C LEU A 181 0.68 16.75 18.88
N ILE A 182 1.85 16.20 19.23
CA ILE A 182 2.42 15.04 18.51
C ILE A 182 1.57 13.78 18.75
N GLN A 183 0.81 13.70 19.86
CA GLN A 183 -0.14 12.60 20.09
C GLN A 183 -1.52 12.84 19.47
N LEU A 184 -1.95 14.10 19.28
CA LEU A 184 -3.25 14.41 18.66
C LEU A 184 -3.27 14.28 17.13
N PHE A 185 -2.11 14.17 16.48
CA PHE A 185 -2.05 13.92 15.03
C PHE A 185 -2.38 12.47 14.62
N ARG A 186 -2.69 11.59 15.59
CA ARG A 186 -3.15 10.20 15.34
C ARG A 186 -4.66 10.02 15.32
N MET A 187 -5.46 11.08 15.45
CA MET A 187 -6.91 10.91 15.62
C MET A 187 -7.69 12.03 14.92
N THR A 188 -7.87 11.92 13.61
CA THR A 188 -9.03 12.45 12.85
C THR A 188 -8.95 12.07 11.36
N GLN A 189 -8.83 10.77 11.04
CA GLN A 189 -9.39 10.26 9.79
C GLN A 189 -10.82 9.83 10.06
N ARG A 190 -11.74 10.78 10.19
CA ARG A 190 -13.17 10.57 9.95
C ARG A 190 -13.87 11.92 9.97
N LEU A 191 -14.70 12.11 8.95
CA LEU A 191 -15.67 13.19 8.73
C LEU A 191 -15.16 14.40 7.96
N TYR A 192 -15.13 14.26 6.63
CA TYR A 192 -15.78 15.23 5.76
C TYR A 192 -16.70 14.48 4.77
N GLN A 193 -17.81 13.93 5.28
CA GLN A 193 -19.00 13.85 4.44
C GLN A 193 -19.49 15.29 4.25
N ILE A 194 -19.27 15.83 3.07
CA ILE A 194 -19.82 17.13 2.69
C ILE A 194 -21.33 16.97 2.54
N ARG A 195 -22.01 17.44 3.57
CA ARG A 195 -23.38 17.95 3.57
C ARG A 195 -23.52 18.99 2.45
N ARG A 196 -24.22 18.65 1.36
CA ARG A 196 -24.87 19.63 0.48
C ARG A 196 -26.38 19.46 0.58
N GLN A 197 -27.00 20.30 1.40
CA GLN A 197 -28.23 21.00 1.05
C GLN A 197 -28.19 22.38 1.71
N PRO A 198 -28.68 23.41 1.01
CA PRO A 198 -29.89 24.07 1.50
C PRO A 198 -30.97 24.28 0.42
N ASN A 199 -32.23 24.17 0.87
CA ASN A 199 -33.53 24.67 0.35
C ASN A 199 -33.53 26.22 0.13
N PRO A 200 -34.59 26.91 -0.38
CA PRO A 200 -36.03 26.56 -0.47
C PRO A 200 -36.85 27.05 -1.72
N THR A 201 -38.11 26.56 -1.79
CA THR A 201 -39.36 27.16 -2.35
C THR A 201 -39.40 27.75 -3.77
N ASP A 202 -40.23 27.15 -4.66
CA ASP A 202 -41.48 27.77 -5.13
C ASP A 202 -42.33 26.80 -5.99
N SER A 203 -43.66 26.97 -5.87
CA SER A 203 -44.78 26.42 -6.68
C SER A 203 -45.28 24.99 -6.40
#